data_AF-A0A7R9M8L9-F1
#
_entry.id   AF-A0A7R9M8L9-F1
#
_cell.length_a   1.000
_cell.length_b   1.000
_cell.length_c   1.000
_cell.angle_alpha   90.00
_cell.angle_beta   90.00
_cell.angle_gamma   90.00
#
_symmetry.space_group_name_H-M   'P 1'
#
loop_
_entity.id
_entity.type
_entity.pdbx_description
1 polymer ?
#
loop_
_entity_poly.entity_id
_entity_poly.type
_entity_poly.pdbx_seq_one_letter_code
_entity_poly.pdbx_strand_id
1 'polypeptide(L)'
;YSHTHNITVTAYSPLGSGDLIKEQKLIDIGKKYNKSSAQVMIRWEIQRGVIVIPMSVKKQYIKEDFEVFDFTLSDEDMKKIPS
;
A
#
# COMPACT_ATOMS: atom_id res chain seq x y z
N TYR A 1 7.34 -9.54 -17.50
CA TYR A 1 7.31 -11.00 -17.73
C TYR A 1 6.09 -11.70 -17.08
N SER A 2 5.14 -11.01 -16.42
CA SER A 2 4.07 -11.64 -15.60
C SER A 2 2.62 -11.40 -16.06
N HIS A 3 2.34 -11.15 -17.35
CA HIS A 3 0.95 -10.96 -17.82
C HIS A 3 0.36 -12.14 -18.62
N THR A 4 1.13 -13.20 -18.86
CA THR A 4 0.71 -14.32 -19.73
C THR A 4 0.31 -15.60 -19.02
N HIS A 5 0.44 -15.64 -17.69
CA HIS A 5 0.01 -16.77 -16.89
C HIS A 5 -0.87 -16.22 -15.79
N ASN A 6 -2.01 -16.85 -15.56
CA ASN A 6 -3.08 -16.50 -14.61
C ASN A 6 -2.60 -16.52 -13.14
N ILE A 7 -1.53 -15.77 -12.85
CA ILE A 7 -0.76 -15.71 -11.61
C ILE A 7 -1.16 -14.39 -10.97
N THR A 8 -2.05 -14.49 -9.98
CA THR A 8 -2.37 -13.37 -9.10
C THR A 8 -1.11 -13.00 -8.33
N VAL A 9 -0.59 -11.80 -8.55
CA VAL A 9 0.54 -11.28 -7.78
C VAL A 9 0.02 -11.02 -6.36
N THR A 10 0.54 -11.79 -5.41
CA THR A 10 0.32 -11.56 -3.98
C THR A 10 1.62 -11.03 -3.39
N ALA A 11 1.64 -9.78 -2.95
CA ALA A 11 2.81 -9.21 -2.27
C ALA A 11 2.91 -9.81 -0.86
N TYR A 12 3.92 -10.65 -0.61
CA TYR A 12 4.27 -11.11 0.73
C TYR A 12 5.17 -10.06 1.39
N SER A 13 4.72 -9.47 2.51
CA SER A 13 5.36 -8.31 3.16
C SER A 13 5.45 -7.06 2.25
N PRO A 14 4.31 -6.46 1.86
CA PRO A 14 4.25 -5.31 0.94
C PRO A 14 5.02 -4.08 1.45
N LEU A 15 5.37 -4.05 2.74
CA LEU A 15 6.07 -2.93 3.38
C LEU A 15 7.60 -3.07 3.38
N GLY A 16 8.18 -4.09 2.73
CA GLY A 16 9.64 -4.24 2.58
C GLY A 16 10.39 -4.17 3.91
N SER A 17 9.96 -4.98 4.90
CA SER A 17 10.49 -4.98 6.27
C SER A 17 10.37 -3.64 7.04
N GLY A 18 9.59 -2.70 6.55
CA GLY A 18 9.29 -1.43 7.22
C GLY A 18 10.13 -0.24 6.74
N ASP A 19 11.10 -0.44 5.86
CA ASP A 19 11.96 0.65 5.37
C ASP A 19 11.28 1.49 4.28
N LEU A 20 10.40 0.88 3.47
CA LEU A 20 9.60 1.62 2.49
C LEU A 20 8.67 2.63 3.18
N ILE A 21 8.15 2.31 4.36
CA ILE A 21 7.24 3.17 5.15
C ILE A 21 7.90 4.52 5.54
N LYS A 22 9.24 4.58 5.57
CA LYS A 22 10.03 5.76 5.95
C LYS A 22 10.34 6.68 4.77
N GLU A 23 9.98 6.29 3.54
CA GLU A 23 10.13 7.15 2.36
C GLU A 23 9.35 8.45 2.55
N GLN A 24 10.07 9.59 2.48
CA GLN A 24 9.48 10.92 2.66
C GLN A 24 8.30 11.16 1.69
N LYS A 25 8.39 10.62 0.48
CA LYS A 25 7.31 10.68 -0.53
C LYS A 25 6.02 10.01 -0.03
N LEU A 26 6.11 8.82 0.57
CA LEU A 26 4.94 8.12 1.11
C LEU A 26 4.38 8.83 2.34
N ILE A 27 5.25 9.44 3.16
CA ILE A 27 4.83 10.26 4.31
C ILE A 27 4.03 11.47 3.83
N ASP A 28 4.50 12.17 2.80
CA ASP A 28 3.84 13.38 2.28
C ASP A 28 2.51 13.05 1.57
N ILE A 29 2.45 11.92 0.85
CA ILE A 29 1.17 11.41 0.32
C ILE A 29 0.25 11.02 1.48
N GLY A 30 0.75 10.33 2.49
CA GLY A 30 -0.04 9.95 3.67
C GLY A 30 -0.68 11.16 4.36
N LYS A 31 0.10 12.23 4.57
CA LYS A 31 -0.41 13.49 5.11
C LYS A 31 -1.54 14.09 4.29
N LYS A 32 -1.45 14.06 2.95
CA LYS A 32 -2.50 14.57 2.06
C LYS A 32 -3.84 13.86 2.27
N TYR A 33 -3.81 12.57 2.56
CA TYR A 33 -5.01 11.75 2.77
C TYR A 33 -5.35 11.52 4.25
N ASN A 34 -4.57 12.08 5.18
CA ASN A 34 -4.64 11.82 6.61
C ASN A 34 -4.53 10.32 6.94
N LYS A 35 -3.62 9.63 6.25
CA LYS A 35 -3.34 8.19 6.32
C LYS A 35 -1.87 7.95 6.61
N SER A 36 -1.55 6.78 7.16
CA SER A 36 -0.16 6.36 7.36
C SER A 36 0.49 5.99 6.02
N SER A 37 1.82 6.06 5.94
CA SER A 37 2.56 5.61 4.75
C SER A 37 2.29 4.14 4.42
N ALA A 38 2.02 3.30 5.43
CA ALA A 38 1.65 1.91 5.25
C ALA A 38 0.27 1.77 4.56
N GLN A 39 -0.72 2.55 5.00
CA GLN A 39 -2.04 2.58 4.37
C GLN A 39 -1.97 3.06 2.91
N VAL A 40 -1.13 4.06 2.63
CA VAL A 40 -0.88 4.54 1.25
C VAL A 40 -0.29 3.42 0.39
N MET A 41 0.69 2.67 0.90
CA MET A 41 1.31 1.57 0.17
C MET A 41 0.33 0.42 -0.09
N ILE A 42 -0.44 0.01 0.92
CA ILE A 42 -1.48 -1.00 0.78
C ILE A 42 -2.53 -0.54 -0.25
N ARG A 43 -2.97 0.71 -0.19
CA ARG A 43 -3.94 1.26 -1.14
C ARG A 43 -3.40 1.27 -2.56
N TRP A 44 -2.13 1.62 -2.73
CA TRP A 44 -1.47 1.65 -4.04
C TRP A 44 -1.42 0.28 -4.69
N GLU A 45 -1.01 -0.76 -3.96
CA GLU A 45 -1.03 -2.15 -4.42
C GLU A 45 -2.44 -2.60 -4.81
N ILE A 46 -3.44 -2.32 -3.96
CA ILE A 46 -4.86 -2.66 -4.24
C ILE A 46 -5.35 -1.98 -5.51
N GLN A 47 -5.04 -0.69 -5.73
CA GLN A 47 -5.43 0.03 -6.96
C GLN A 47 -4.76 -0.48 -8.22
N ARG A 48 -3.62 -1.17 -8.11
CA ARG A 48 -2.95 -1.86 -9.23
C ARG A 48 -3.53 -3.26 -9.50
N GLY A 49 -4.50 -3.71 -8.71
CA GLY A 49 -5.06 -5.06 -8.79
C GLY A 49 -4.18 -6.13 -8.13
N VAL A 50 -3.23 -5.73 -7.28
CA VAL A 50 -2.41 -6.66 -6.50
C VAL A 50 -3.17 -7.00 -5.22
N ILE A 51 -3.28 -8.29 -4.90
CA ILE A 51 -3.91 -8.72 -3.65
C ILE A 51 -2.88 -8.56 -2.52
N VAL A 52 -3.21 -7.69 -1.57
CA VAL A 52 -2.40 -7.45 -0.38
C VAL A 52 -2.96 -8.25 0.79
N ILE A 53 -2.11 -9.04 1.43
CA ILE A 53 -2.42 -9.72 2.69
C ILE A 53 -1.54 -9.09 3.78
N PRO A 54 -2.02 -8.04 4.48
CA PRO A 54 -1.24 -7.45 5.56
C PRO A 54 -1.15 -8.45 6.72
N MET A 55 0.07 -8.86 7.07
CA MET A 55 0.31 -9.67 8.28
C MET A 55 0.68 -8.73 9.42
N SER A 56 -0.28 -8.48 10.32
CA SER A 56 -0.06 -7.64 11.50
C SER A 56 -0.59 -8.32 12.75
N VAL A 57 0.26 -8.45 13.77
CA VAL A 57 -0.09 -9.11 15.04
C VAL A 57 -0.64 -8.14 16.10
N LYS A 58 -0.57 -6.83 15.86
CA LYS A 58 -1.11 -5.82 16.78
C LYS A 58 -2.50 -5.38 16.33
N LYS A 59 -3.47 -5.42 17.25
CA LYS A 59 -4.87 -5.02 17.01
C LYS A 59 -5.03 -3.63 16.39
N GLN A 60 -4.19 -2.68 16.78
CA GLN A 60 -4.23 -1.31 16.25
C GLN A 60 -3.92 -1.28 14.75
N TYR A 61 -2.88 -2.00 14.32
CA TYR A 61 -2.50 -2.09 12.92
C TYR A 61 -3.52 -2.85 12.09
N ILE A 62 -4.17 -3.89 12.65
CA ILE A 62 -5.26 -4.58 11.94
C ILE A 62 -6.37 -3.59 11.59
N LYS A 63 -6.75 -2.69 12.51
CA LYS A 63 -7.75 -1.67 12.21
C LYS A 63 -7.29 -0.71 11.11
N GLU A 64 -6.05 -0.22 11.21
CA GLU A 64 -5.47 0.69 10.21
C GLU A 64 -5.36 0.02 8.83
N ASP A 65 -5.02 -1.27 8.78
CA ASP A 65 -4.92 -2.06 7.55
C ASP A 65 -6.27 -2.24 6.84
N PHE A 66 -7.39 -2.22 7.59
CA PHE A 66 -8.75 -2.25 7.01
C PHE A 66 -9.24 -0.86 6.57
N GLU A 67 -8.73 0.22 7.15
CA GLU A 67 -9.05 1.62 6.79
C GLU A 67 -8.29 2.08 5.53
N VAL A 68 -8.06 1.17 4.59
CA VAL A 68 -7.47 1.40 3.26
C VAL A 68 -8.51 1.45 2.14
N PHE A 69 -9.77 1.15 2.45
CA PHE A 69 -10.86 1.18 1.48
C PHE A 69 -11.67 2.48 1.49
N ASP A 70 -11.43 3.36 2.46
CA ASP A 70 -12.15 4.62 2.66
C ASP A 70 -11.54 5.83 1.93
N PHE A 71 -10.42 5.62 1.21
CA PHE A 71 -9.78 6.65 0.39
C PHE A 71 -9.30 6.08 -0.94
N THR A 72 -8.98 6.96 -1.90
CA THR A 72 -8.42 6.59 -3.21
C THR A 72 -7.28 7.53 -3.56
N LEU A 73 -6.16 6.97 -3.99
CA LEU A 73 -5.02 7.71 -4.49
C LEU A 73 -5.34 8.25 -5.88
N SER A 74 -5.02 9.53 -6.10
CA SER A 74 -5.12 10.16 -7.42
C SER A 74 -4.10 9.58 -8.39
N ASP A 75 -4.34 9.68 -9.70
CA ASP A 75 -3.39 9.22 -10.73
C ASP A 75 -2.00 9.86 -10.58
N GLU A 76 -1.94 11.11 -10.13
CA GLU A 76 -0.68 11.79 -9.85
C GLU A 76 0.07 11.17 -8.67
N ASP A 77 -0.63 10.84 -7.59
CA ASP A 77 0.00 10.24 -6.40
C ASP A 77 0.37 8.77 -6.65
N MET A 78 -0.43 8.05 -7.45
CA MET A 78 -0.10 6.70 -7.92
C MET A 78 1.21 6.68 -8.72
N LYS A 79 1.48 7.71 -9.53
CA LYS A 79 2.73 7.84 -10.31
C LYS A 79 3.94 8.25 -9.48
N LYS A 80 3.72 8.88 -8.31
CA LYS A 80 4.81 9.32 -7.41
C LYS A 80 5.42 8.17 -6.61
N ILE A 81 4.71 7.05 -6.48
CA ILE A 81 5.17 5.86 -5.77
C ILE A 81 5.98 5.02 -6.77
N PRO A 82 7.32 4.98 -6.65
CA PRO A 82 8.14 4.16 -7.52
C PRO A 82 7.87 2.67 -7.23
N SER A 83 7.77 1.88 -8.31
CA SER A 83 7.57 0.42 -8.23
C SER A 83 8.87 -0.34 -8.07
#